data_AF-A0A934XSD3-F1
#
_entry.id   AF-A0A934XSD3-F1
#
_cell.length_a   1.000
_cell.length_b   1.000
_cell.length_c   1.000
_cell.angle_alpha   90.00
_cell.angle_beta   90.00
_cell.angle_gamma   90.00
#
_symmetry.space_group_name_H-M   'P 1'
#
loop_
_entity.id
_entity.type
_entity.pdbx_description
1 polymer ?
#
loop_
_entity_poly.entity_id
_entity_poly.type
_entity_poly.pdbx_seq_one_letter_code
_entity_poly.pdbx_strand_id
1 'polypeptide(L)'
;MPDFNDATKLGSGKEMVDRLTNLIAIFENPALDFSKNRADGDDILGDAYEYLMRHFATESGKSKGQFYTPAEVSRIMAQIIGIRDASTSNATTVYDPTCGSGSLLLKVGDAASARVTLYGQAALDRLAAELESAAAELAELEEEEGGEEGIFAELEKVNRANVSARLREARAIYNTNDEAGAEADVLDKWLALSNREAELKKQLRDAEAELDAKAYARYPKLTGAEIKTLVVDDKWLAALAAAIHGEMDRISQALTQRVRELAERYETPMPQQVNRVAELEARVNAHLAKMGFAR
;
A
#
# COMPACT_ATOMS: atom_id res chain seq x y z
N MET A 1 19.58 -6.27 -5.94
CA MET A 1 19.48 -6.90 -4.61
C MET A 1 19.68 -5.83 -3.56
N PRO A 2 18.93 -5.82 -2.44
CA PRO A 2 19.28 -4.97 -1.32
C PRO A 2 20.69 -5.32 -0.86
N ASP A 3 21.56 -4.31 -0.75
CA ASP A 3 22.88 -4.47 -0.17
C ASP A 3 22.72 -4.42 1.35
N PHE A 4 22.82 -5.59 1.97
CA PHE A 4 22.74 -5.73 3.42
C PHE A 4 24.00 -5.22 4.14
N ASN A 5 25.02 -4.78 3.39
CA ASN A 5 26.26 -4.23 3.89
C ASN A 5 26.50 -2.79 3.39
N ASP A 6 25.44 -1.98 3.39
CA ASP A 6 25.48 -0.58 2.97
C ASP A 6 26.21 0.30 4.00
N ALA A 7 27.44 0.73 3.66
CA ALA A 7 28.28 1.56 4.52
C ALA A 7 27.68 2.95 4.82
N THR A 8 26.75 3.44 3.98
CA THR A 8 26.06 4.72 4.23
C THR A 8 25.04 4.62 5.35
N LYS A 9 24.52 3.40 5.61
CA LYS A 9 23.50 3.13 6.65
C LYS A 9 24.09 2.52 7.91
N LEU A 10 25.10 1.66 7.74
CA LEU A 10 25.71 0.91 8.83
C LEU A 10 26.98 1.57 9.37
N GLY A 11 27.53 2.58 8.69
CA GLY A 11 28.83 3.16 8.99
C GLY A 11 29.99 2.33 8.42
N SER A 12 31.23 2.65 8.76
CA SER A 12 32.42 1.92 8.27
C SER A 12 33.38 1.52 9.40
N GLY A 13 34.15 0.45 9.16
CA GLY A 13 35.16 -0.03 10.10
C GLY A 13 34.58 -0.32 11.49
N LYS A 14 35.10 0.37 12.52
CA LYS A 14 34.66 0.18 13.91
C LYS A 14 33.20 0.55 14.14
N GLU A 15 32.69 1.59 13.47
CA GLU A 15 31.32 2.05 13.65
C GLU A 15 30.29 0.99 13.21
N MET A 16 30.57 0.32 12.08
CA MET A 16 29.75 -0.79 11.59
C MET A 16 29.76 -1.97 12.57
N VAL A 17 30.94 -2.33 13.06
CA VAL A 17 31.08 -3.41 14.05
C VAL A 17 30.29 -3.08 15.30
N ASP A 18 30.46 -1.89 15.88
CA ASP A 18 29.78 -1.48 17.09
C ASP A 18 28.26 -1.43 16.89
N ARG A 19 27.79 -0.91 15.74
CA ARG A 19 26.35 -0.80 15.42
C ARG A 19 25.70 -2.18 15.24
N LEU A 20 26.34 -3.11 14.51
CA LEU A 20 25.85 -4.47 14.32
C LEU A 20 25.91 -5.28 15.62
N THR A 21 26.97 -5.15 16.42
CA THR A 21 27.09 -5.79 17.73
C THR A 21 25.98 -5.32 18.67
N ASN A 22 25.69 -4.01 18.70
CA ASN A 22 24.58 -3.48 19.50
C ASN A 22 23.22 -3.99 19.01
N LEU A 23 23.01 -4.10 17.69
CA LEU A 23 21.79 -4.67 17.14
C LEU A 23 21.60 -6.14 17.55
N ILE A 24 22.64 -6.96 17.45
CA ILE A 24 22.61 -8.36 17.89
C ILE A 24 22.33 -8.45 19.40
N ALA A 25 23.01 -7.62 20.20
CA ALA A 25 22.82 -7.59 21.65
C ALA A 25 21.38 -7.27 22.08
N ILE A 26 20.64 -6.49 21.28
CA ILE A 26 19.20 -6.25 21.51
C ILE A 26 18.42 -7.56 21.40
N PHE A 27 18.66 -8.38 20.37
CA PHE A 27 17.98 -9.66 20.15
C PHE A 27 18.49 -10.80 21.04
N GLU A 28 19.68 -10.68 21.64
CA GLU A 28 20.19 -11.62 22.64
C GLU A 28 19.62 -11.40 24.05
N ASN A 29 18.82 -10.34 24.25
CA ASN A 29 18.20 -10.07 25.53
C ASN A 29 17.27 -11.24 25.94
N PRO A 30 17.47 -11.89 27.10
CA PRO A 30 16.63 -12.99 27.57
C PRO A 30 15.16 -12.62 27.77
N ALA A 31 14.83 -11.32 27.86
CA ALA A 31 13.46 -10.83 27.89
C ALA A 31 12.76 -10.92 26.51
N LEU A 32 13.53 -11.03 25.42
CA LEU A 32 13.07 -11.25 24.05
C LEU A 32 13.28 -12.72 23.66
N ASP A 33 12.65 -13.63 24.42
CA ASP A 33 12.70 -15.07 24.15
C ASP A 33 11.67 -15.48 23.09
N PHE A 34 12.13 -15.62 21.85
CA PHE A 34 11.32 -16.08 20.71
C PHE A 34 11.26 -17.61 20.56
N SER A 35 11.86 -18.39 21.49
CA SER A 35 11.95 -19.86 21.36
C SER A 35 10.60 -20.56 21.25
N LYS A 36 9.53 -19.93 21.76
CA LYS A 36 8.16 -20.47 21.69
C LYS A 36 7.32 -19.94 20.54
N ASN A 37 7.74 -18.88 19.83
CA ASN A 37 7.14 -18.24 18.62
C ASN A 37 5.59 -18.17 18.48
N ARG A 38 4.84 -18.55 19.51
CA ARG A 38 3.38 -18.62 19.56
C ARG A 38 2.97 -18.40 21.01
N ALA A 39 2.40 -17.24 21.31
CA ALA A 39 1.61 -17.06 22.53
C ALA A 39 0.14 -17.06 22.12
N ASP A 40 -0.68 -17.93 22.72
CA ASP A 40 -2.12 -18.05 22.46
C ASP A 40 -2.55 -18.16 20.99
N GLY A 41 -1.66 -18.64 20.11
CA GLY A 41 -1.93 -18.82 18.69
C GLY A 41 -1.52 -17.66 17.78
N ASP A 42 -1.05 -16.54 18.32
CA ASP A 42 -0.51 -15.42 17.56
C ASP A 42 0.99 -15.61 17.26
N ASP A 43 1.37 -15.41 16.00
CA ASP A 43 2.76 -15.42 15.53
C ASP A 43 3.45 -14.13 15.97
N ILE A 44 4.15 -14.18 17.11
CA ILE A 44 4.81 -13.02 17.73
C ILE A 44 5.84 -12.40 16.79
N LEU A 45 6.60 -13.21 16.04
CA LEU A 45 7.59 -12.69 15.10
C LEU A 45 6.92 -12.11 13.86
N GLY A 46 5.86 -12.75 13.37
CA GLY A 46 5.04 -12.22 12.29
C GLY A 46 4.43 -10.86 12.64
N ASP A 47 3.83 -10.74 13.83
CA ASP A 47 3.22 -9.50 14.30
C ASP A 47 4.26 -8.41 14.60
N ALA A 48 5.42 -8.76 15.14
CA ALA A 48 6.53 -7.82 15.32
C ALA A 48 7.08 -7.33 13.98
N TYR A 49 7.20 -8.23 12.99
CA TYR A 49 7.60 -7.86 11.64
C TYR A 49 6.56 -6.95 10.98
N GLU A 50 5.26 -7.26 11.10
CA GLU A 50 4.16 -6.41 10.62
C GLU A 50 4.15 -5.04 11.32
N TYR A 51 4.40 -5.00 12.62
CA TYR A 51 4.53 -3.75 13.38
C TYR A 51 5.67 -2.88 12.86
N LEU A 52 6.86 -3.47 12.64
CA LEU A 52 8.00 -2.76 12.07
C LEU A 52 7.69 -2.26 10.66
N MET A 53 7.06 -3.08 9.81
CA MET A 53 6.66 -2.67 8.46
C MET A 53 5.66 -1.51 8.48
N ARG A 54 4.67 -1.56 9.38
CA ARG A 54 3.74 -0.45 9.62
C ARG A 54 4.48 0.82 10.06
N HIS A 55 5.40 0.72 11.02
CA HIS A 55 6.15 1.86 11.55
C HIS A 55 6.99 2.52 10.44
N PHE A 56 7.73 1.73 9.66
CA PHE A 56 8.49 2.23 8.51
C PHE A 56 7.61 2.87 7.43
N ALA A 57 6.44 2.30 7.14
CA ALA A 57 5.50 2.88 6.18
C ALA A 57 4.93 4.23 6.64
N THR A 58 4.78 4.42 7.95
CA THR A 58 4.20 5.64 8.55
C THR A 58 5.22 6.77 8.67
N GLU A 59 6.48 6.46 9.02
CA GLU A 59 7.55 7.47 9.17
C GLU A 59 8.13 7.97 7.83
N SER A 60 8.02 7.18 6.75
CA SER A 60 8.69 7.51 5.47
C SER A 60 7.98 8.56 4.60
N GLY A 61 6.88 9.17 5.05
CA GLY A 61 6.27 10.35 4.41
C GLY A 61 6.13 10.29 2.88
N LYS A 62 5.09 9.60 2.38
CA LYS A 62 4.67 9.40 0.97
C LYS A 62 5.14 8.10 0.29
N SER A 63 4.29 7.57 -0.58
CA SER A 63 4.48 6.41 -1.48
C SER A 63 4.55 4.99 -0.87
N LYS A 64 5.16 4.74 0.30
CA LYS A 64 5.37 3.34 0.78
C LYS A 64 4.15 2.62 1.37
N GLY A 65 3.07 3.35 1.70
CA GLY A 65 1.81 2.75 2.16
C GLY A 65 1.07 1.92 1.09
N GLN A 66 1.49 2.00 -0.17
CA GLN A 66 0.92 1.27 -1.30
C GLN A 66 1.30 -0.22 -1.31
N PHE A 67 2.28 -0.63 -0.52
CA PHE A 67 2.80 -2.00 -0.49
C PHE A 67 2.34 -2.82 0.73
N TYR A 68 1.53 -2.23 1.63
CA TYR A 68 1.14 -2.86 2.89
C TYR A 68 -0.37 -2.76 3.15
N THR A 69 -0.98 -3.89 3.49
CA THR A 69 -2.37 -3.96 3.96
C THR A 69 -2.38 -4.13 5.47
N PRO A 70 -2.94 -3.19 6.26
CA PRO A 70 -3.02 -3.31 7.72
C PRO A 70 -3.62 -4.64 8.18
N ALA A 71 -3.05 -5.21 9.25
CA ALA A 71 -3.40 -6.54 9.74
C ALA A 71 -4.90 -6.69 10.03
N GLU A 72 -5.53 -5.65 10.58
CA GLU A 72 -6.96 -5.62 10.90
C GLU A 72 -7.81 -5.69 9.62
N VAL A 73 -7.40 -4.97 8.56
CA VAL A 73 -8.04 -5.02 7.25
C VAL A 73 -7.87 -6.40 6.63
N SER A 74 -6.66 -6.96 6.69
CA SER A 74 -6.36 -8.31 6.18
C SER A 74 -7.19 -9.40 6.87
N ARG A 75 -7.37 -9.32 8.20
CA ARG A 75 -8.23 -10.26 8.95
C ARG A 75 -9.70 -10.13 8.59
N ILE A 76 -10.21 -8.91 8.45
CA ILE A 76 -11.60 -8.68 8.04
C ILE A 76 -11.81 -9.20 6.62
N MET A 77 -10.90 -8.92 5.69
CA MET A 77 -10.96 -9.44 4.33
C MET A 77 -10.94 -10.96 4.28
N ALA A 78 -10.10 -11.63 5.07
CA ALA A 78 -10.09 -13.09 5.17
C ALA A 78 -11.42 -13.66 5.70
N GLN A 79 -12.08 -12.97 6.63
CA GLN A 79 -13.42 -13.34 7.11
C GLN A 79 -14.50 -13.12 6.04
N ILE A 80 -14.45 -12.00 5.31
CA ILE A 80 -15.39 -11.68 4.23
C ILE A 80 -15.29 -12.69 3.09
N ILE A 81 -14.07 -13.10 2.73
CA ILE A 81 -13.82 -14.16 1.74
C ILE A 81 -14.37 -15.52 2.20
N GLY A 82 -14.61 -15.69 3.51
CA GLY A 82 -15.22 -16.90 4.07
C GLY A 82 -14.28 -18.11 4.08
N ILE A 83 -12.96 -17.89 3.98
CA ILE A 83 -11.97 -18.98 3.86
C ILE A 83 -11.96 -19.92 5.08
N ARG A 84 -12.41 -19.44 6.25
CA ARG A 84 -12.55 -20.22 7.49
C ARG A 84 -13.59 -21.31 7.36
N ASP A 85 -14.70 -21.01 6.69
CA ASP A 85 -15.86 -21.89 6.57
C ASP A 85 -15.83 -22.69 5.26
N ALA A 86 -14.88 -22.38 4.38
CA ALA A 86 -14.63 -23.12 3.15
C ALA A 86 -13.96 -24.48 3.43
N SER A 87 -14.30 -25.48 2.61
CA SER A 87 -13.57 -26.75 2.57
C SER A 87 -12.21 -26.52 1.90
N THR A 88 -11.20 -26.19 2.70
CA THR A 88 -9.86 -25.89 2.19
C THR A 88 -8.99 -27.13 2.18
N SER A 89 -8.06 -27.17 1.22
CA SER A 89 -7.02 -28.19 1.10
C SER A 89 -5.78 -27.57 0.48
N ASN A 90 -4.72 -28.37 0.39
CA ASN A 90 -3.50 -28.05 -0.35
C ASN A 90 -3.74 -27.84 -1.86
N ALA A 91 -4.89 -28.27 -2.40
CA ALA A 91 -5.31 -27.93 -3.76
C ALA A 91 -6.05 -26.58 -3.87
N THR A 92 -6.49 -26.00 -2.75
CA THR A 92 -7.13 -24.69 -2.71
C THR A 92 -6.07 -23.61 -2.94
N THR A 93 -6.32 -22.73 -3.91
CA THR A 93 -5.40 -21.65 -4.28
C THR A 93 -5.97 -20.30 -3.89
N VAL A 94 -5.13 -19.44 -3.30
CA VAL A 94 -5.46 -18.06 -2.98
C VAL A 94 -4.56 -17.17 -3.82
N TYR A 95 -5.16 -16.26 -4.59
CA TYR A 95 -4.42 -15.38 -5.49
C TYR A 95 -4.73 -13.92 -5.19
N ASP A 96 -3.67 -13.13 -5.04
CA ASP A 96 -3.74 -11.69 -4.92
C ASP A 96 -2.84 -11.06 -6.00
N PRO A 97 -3.43 -10.44 -7.04
CA PRO A 97 -2.69 -9.87 -8.16
C PRO A 97 -1.94 -8.58 -7.80
N THR A 98 -2.13 -8.02 -6.60
CA THR A 98 -1.47 -6.79 -6.13
C THR A 98 -1.02 -6.96 -4.69
N CYS A 99 -0.41 -8.10 -4.38
CA CYS A 99 -0.24 -8.57 -3.00
C CYS A 99 0.72 -7.74 -2.14
N GLY A 100 1.54 -6.87 -2.75
CA GLY A 100 2.50 -6.04 -2.05
C GLY A 100 3.41 -6.86 -1.13
N SER A 101 3.37 -6.57 0.18
CA SER A 101 4.06 -7.28 1.26
C SER A 101 3.61 -8.74 1.47
N GLY A 102 2.53 -9.18 0.80
CA GLY A 102 1.94 -10.51 0.95
C GLY A 102 1.16 -10.70 2.26
N SER A 103 1.05 -9.67 3.10
CA SER A 103 0.38 -9.72 4.41
C SER A 103 -1.06 -10.22 4.32
N LEU A 104 -1.83 -9.77 3.32
CA LEU A 104 -3.18 -10.26 3.08
C LEU A 104 -3.21 -11.76 2.75
N LEU A 105 -2.35 -12.21 1.82
CA LEU A 105 -2.25 -13.63 1.45
C LEU A 105 -1.89 -14.51 2.64
N LEU A 106 -0.97 -14.05 3.49
CA LEU A 106 -0.57 -14.78 4.71
C LEU A 106 -1.74 -14.91 5.68
N LYS A 107 -2.47 -13.82 5.97
CA LYS A 107 -3.63 -13.89 6.88
C LYS A 107 -4.79 -14.73 6.30
N VAL A 108 -4.99 -14.76 4.99
CA VAL A 108 -5.95 -15.68 4.35
C VAL A 108 -5.48 -17.14 4.48
N GLY A 109 -4.19 -17.39 4.34
CA GLY A 109 -3.58 -18.71 4.56
C GLY A 109 -3.72 -19.20 6.00
N ASP A 110 -3.53 -18.33 6.98
CA ASP A 110 -3.68 -18.64 8.41
C ASP A 110 -5.14 -18.88 8.81
N ALA A 111 -6.07 -18.18 8.17
CA ALA A 111 -7.50 -18.34 8.42
C ALA A 111 -8.08 -19.62 7.78
N ALA A 112 -7.38 -20.25 6.82
CA ALA A 112 -7.85 -21.46 6.18
C ALA A 112 -7.85 -22.68 7.14
N SER A 113 -8.83 -23.56 6.99
CA SER A 113 -8.97 -24.79 7.78
C SER A 113 -7.91 -25.87 7.48
N ALA A 114 -7.20 -25.74 6.36
CA ALA A 114 -6.07 -26.55 5.95
C ALA A 114 -5.05 -25.68 5.17
N ARG A 115 -3.81 -26.17 5.04
CA ARG A 115 -2.76 -25.45 4.31
C ARG A 115 -3.17 -25.24 2.84
N VAL A 116 -3.29 -23.98 2.42
CA VAL A 116 -3.62 -23.56 1.05
C VAL A 116 -2.37 -23.13 0.28
N THR A 117 -2.46 -23.08 -1.05
CA THR A 117 -1.37 -22.59 -1.91
C THR A 117 -1.57 -21.10 -2.21
N LEU A 118 -0.62 -20.26 -1.82
CA LEU A 118 -0.67 -18.81 -2.00
C LEU A 118 0.07 -18.39 -3.27
N TYR A 119 -0.55 -17.55 -4.09
CA TYR A 119 0.03 -16.96 -5.29
C TYR A 119 -0.08 -15.43 -5.20
N GLY A 120 1.02 -14.75 -5.45
CA GLY A 120 1.05 -13.29 -5.54
C GLY A 120 1.95 -12.85 -6.70
N GLN A 121 1.56 -11.81 -7.42
CA GLN A 121 2.34 -11.18 -8.49
C GLN A 121 3.53 -10.36 -7.93
N ALA A 122 4.09 -10.76 -6.78
CA ALA A 122 5.01 -9.96 -5.97
C ALA A 122 6.31 -9.57 -6.70
N ALA A 123 6.77 -10.37 -7.67
CA ALA A 123 8.04 -10.11 -8.34
C ALA A 123 7.95 -8.96 -9.36
N LEU A 124 6.89 -8.94 -10.18
CA LEU A 124 6.67 -7.88 -11.17
C LEU A 124 6.21 -6.59 -10.51
N ASP A 125 5.29 -6.69 -9.54
CA ASP A 125 4.83 -5.53 -8.77
C ASP A 125 5.99 -4.89 -8.00
N ARG A 126 6.90 -5.69 -7.44
CA ARG A 126 8.11 -5.18 -6.79
C ARG A 126 9.06 -4.49 -7.77
N LEU A 127 9.27 -5.07 -8.95
CA LEU A 127 10.12 -4.43 -9.97
C LEU A 127 9.51 -3.10 -10.44
N ALA A 128 8.19 -3.04 -10.64
CA ALA A 128 7.47 -1.82 -10.98
C ALA A 128 7.57 -0.77 -9.86
N ALA A 129 7.36 -1.18 -8.61
CA ALA A 129 7.51 -0.35 -7.42
C ALA A 129 8.93 0.23 -7.25
N GLU A 130 9.94 -0.62 -7.41
CA GLU A 130 11.34 -0.21 -7.32
C GLU A 130 11.71 0.74 -8.47
N LEU A 131 11.13 0.54 -9.67
CA LEU A 131 11.31 1.44 -10.82
C LEU A 131 10.68 2.81 -10.55
N GLU A 132 9.44 2.86 -10.07
CA GLU A 132 8.76 4.11 -9.71
C GLU A 132 9.50 4.87 -8.60
N SER A 133 10.00 4.17 -7.58
CA SER A 133 10.83 4.78 -6.53
C SER A 133 12.11 5.37 -7.09
N ALA A 134 12.84 4.64 -7.93
CA ALA A 134 14.08 5.12 -8.53
C ALA A 134 13.84 6.32 -9.46
N ALA A 135 12.74 6.32 -10.22
CA ALA A 135 12.35 7.44 -11.08
C ALA A 135 11.95 8.68 -10.26
N ALA A 136 11.26 8.50 -9.13
CA ALA A 136 10.92 9.58 -8.22
C ALA A 136 12.16 10.21 -7.56
N GLU A 137 13.08 9.38 -7.06
CA GLU A 137 14.37 9.85 -6.50
C GLU A 137 15.22 10.60 -7.53
N LEU A 138 15.20 10.17 -8.79
CA LEU A 138 15.90 10.84 -9.88
C LEU A 138 15.25 12.19 -10.20
N ALA A 139 13.92 12.26 -10.27
CA ALA A 139 13.20 13.50 -10.53
C ALA A 139 13.35 14.52 -9.41
N GLU A 140 13.31 14.08 -8.15
CA GLU A 140 13.57 14.93 -6.98
C GLU A 140 14.98 15.53 -7.03
N LEU A 141 16.00 14.70 -7.33
CA LEU A 141 17.38 15.17 -7.49
C LEU A 141 17.52 16.19 -8.64
N GLU A 142 16.84 15.97 -9.76
CA GLU A 142 16.82 16.91 -10.90
C GLU A 142 16.11 18.24 -10.57
N GLU A 143 15.08 18.21 -9.73
CA GLU A 143 14.38 19.41 -9.27
C GLU A 143 15.21 20.22 -8.25
N GLU A 144 15.83 19.54 -7.28
CA GLU A 144 16.71 20.16 -6.27
C GLU A 144 17.91 20.86 -6.91
N GLU A 145 18.55 20.20 -7.88
CA GLU A 145 19.82 20.65 -8.48
C GLU A 145 19.65 21.35 -9.84
N GLY A 146 18.40 21.58 -10.28
CA GLY A 146 18.06 22.19 -11.57
C GLY A 146 17.85 23.71 -11.56
N GLY A 147 17.90 24.35 -10.38
CA GLY A 147 17.75 25.81 -10.25
C GLY A 147 18.94 26.61 -10.81
N GLU A 148 18.85 27.94 -10.87
CA GLU A 148 19.91 28.81 -11.43
C GLU A 148 21.27 28.69 -10.69
N GLU A 149 21.25 28.27 -9.43
CA GLU A 149 22.45 28.00 -8.61
C GLU A 149 22.74 26.50 -8.45
N GLY A 150 21.97 25.63 -9.10
CA GLY A 150 22.08 24.17 -8.98
C GLY A 150 23.17 23.57 -9.85
N ILE A 151 23.64 22.37 -9.49
CA ILE A 151 24.75 21.68 -10.18
C ILE A 151 24.40 21.39 -11.65
N PHE A 152 23.13 21.25 -12.00
CA PHE A 152 22.70 20.98 -13.37
C PHE A 152 22.49 22.24 -14.22
N ALA A 153 22.58 23.45 -13.65
CA ALA A 153 22.33 24.70 -14.36
C ALA A 153 23.25 24.90 -15.58
N GLU A 154 24.49 24.43 -15.49
CA GLU A 154 25.50 24.55 -16.56
C GLU A 154 25.38 23.46 -17.63
N LEU A 155 24.52 22.45 -17.43
CA LEU A 155 24.33 21.37 -18.39
C LEU A 155 23.34 21.81 -19.48
N GLU A 156 23.76 21.70 -20.76
CA GLU A 156 22.86 21.90 -21.92
C GLU A 156 21.62 21.00 -21.85
N LYS A 157 21.79 19.80 -21.30
CA LYS A 157 20.71 18.83 -21.02
C LYS A 157 21.17 17.84 -19.97
N VAL A 158 20.31 17.56 -18.99
CA VAL A 158 20.53 16.47 -18.03
C VAL A 158 20.36 15.13 -18.74
N ASN A 159 21.47 14.46 -18.99
CA ASN A 159 21.53 13.12 -19.59
C ASN A 159 22.86 12.46 -19.24
N ARG A 160 22.94 11.13 -19.40
CA ARG A 160 24.13 10.36 -19.00
C ARG A 160 25.44 10.83 -19.65
N ALA A 161 25.41 11.28 -20.90
CA ALA A 161 26.63 11.70 -21.59
C ALA A 161 27.17 13.01 -20.98
N ASN A 162 26.28 13.99 -20.79
CA ASN A 162 26.63 15.30 -20.23
C ASN A 162 27.02 15.19 -18.75
N VAL A 163 26.26 14.44 -17.95
CA VAL A 163 26.57 14.20 -16.54
C VAL A 163 27.90 13.46 -16.37
N SER A 164 28.17 12.46 -17.22
CA SER A 164 29.47 11.75 -17.19
C SER A 164 30.64 12.64 -17.59
N ALA A 165 30.43 13.59 -18.50
CA ALA A 165 31.47 14.55 -18.89
C ALA A 165 31.78 15.51 -17.74
N ARG A 166 30.75 16.14 -17.15
CA ARG A 166 30.89 17.07 -16.03
C ARG A 166 31.50 16.40 -14.80
N LEU A 167 31.12 15.15 -14.52
CA LEU A 167 31.69 14.37 -13.43
C LEU A 167 33.20 14.16 -13.58
N ARG A 168 33.70 13.93 -14.81
CA ARG A 168 35.15 13.80 -15.05
C ARG A 168 35.88 15.10 -14.80
N GLU A 169 35.26 16.22 -15.17
CA GLU A 169 35.81 17.56 -14.94
C GLU A 169 35.85 17.89 -13.45
N ALA A 170 34.76 17.65 -12.72
CA ALA A 170 34.69 17.84 -11.27
C ALA A 170 35.73 16.97 -10.53
N ARG A 171 35.84 15.69 -10.92
CA ARG A 171 36.87 14.78 -10.39
C ARG A 171 38.31 15.13 -10.78
N ALA A 172 38.54 15.99 -11.78
CA ALA A 172 39.89 16.43 -12.09
C ALA A 172 40.40 17.49 -11.09
N ILE A 173 39.48 18.21 -10.44
CA ILE A 173 39.78 19.33 -9.52
C ILE A 173 39.37 19.06 -8.06
N TYR A 174 38.78 17.90 -7.75
CA TYR A 174 38.22 17.59 -6.41
C TYR A 174 39.24 17.63 -5.27
N ASN A 175 40.51 17.28 -5.51
CA ASN A 175 41.57 17.35 -4.49
C ASN A 175 42.01 18.79 -4.16
N THR A 176 41.52 19.77 -4.93
CA THR A 176 41.92 21.17 -4.85
C THR A 176 40.76 22.14 -4.64
N ASN A 177 39.52 21.65 -4.71
CA ASN A 177 38.30 22.42 -4.49
C ASN A 177 37.23 21.53 -3.84
N ASP A 178 36.87 21.85 -2.59
CA ASP A 178 35.86 21.12 -1.83
C ASP A 178 34.45 21.20 -2.48
N GLU A 179 34.13 22.30 -3.17
CA GLU A 179 32.86 22.45 -3.91
C GLU A 179 32.76 21.48 -5.09
N ALA A 180 33.90 21.17 -5.72
CA ALA A 180 33.95 20.18 -6.81
C ALA A 180 33.79 18.73 -6.29
N GLY A 181 34.09 18.48 -5.02
CA GLY A 181 33.81 17.21 -4.36
C GLY A 181 32.30 16.99 -4.18
N ALA A 182 31.61 17.99 -3.62
CA ALA A 182 30.15 17.95 -3.46
C ALA A 182 29.42 17.81 -4.82
N GLU A 183 29.89 18.52 -5.84
CA GLU A 183 29.39 18.38 -7.22
C GLU A 183 29.57 16.95 -7.74
N ALA A 184 30.76 16.36 -7.57
CA ALA A 184 31.04 15.00 -8.04
C ALA A 184 30.14 13.95 -7.37
N ASP A 185 29.83 14.10 -6.08
CA ASP A 185 28.96 13.18 -5.34
C ASP A 185 27.51 13.21 -5.86
N VAL A 186 26.97 14.40 -6.16
CA VAL A 186 25.63 14.57 -6.75
C VAL A 186 25.56 13.97 -8.16
N LEU A 187 26.57 14.22 -8.99
CA LEU A 187 26.67 13.66 -10.35
C LEU A 187 26.80 12.13 -10.33
N ASP A 188 27.56 11.58 -9.38
CA ASP A 188 27.65 10.12 -9.16
C ASP A 188 26.30 9.53 -8.72
N LYS A 189 25.60 10.18 -7.79
CA LYS A 189 24.27 9.77 -7.34
C LYS A 189 23.27 9.75 -8.49
N TRP A 190 23.26 10.80 -9.32
CA TRP A 190 22.40 10.87 -10.51
C TRP A 190 22.71 9.72 -11.49
N LEU A 191 23.99 9.43 -11.75
CA LEU A 191 24.38 8.32 -12.64
C LEU A 191 23.97 6.96 -12.07
N ALA A 192 24.10 6.75 -10.77
CA ALA A 192 23.69 5.53 -10.09
C ALA A 192 22.18 5.30 -10.22
N LEU A 193 21.37 6.33 -9.93
CA LEU A 193 19.91 6.30 -10.05
C LEU A 193 19.47 6.08 -11.51
N SER A 194 20.04 6.83 -12.46
CA SER A 194 19.73 6.67 -13.89
C SER A 194 20.05 5.26 -14.40
N ASN A 195 21.17 4.67 -13.96
CA ASN A 195 21.51 3.29 -14.32
C ASN A 195 20.57 2.28 -13.68
N ARG A 196 20.20 2.47 -12.41
CA ARG A 196 19.25 1.62 -11.69
C ARG A 196 17.87 1.63 -12.35
N GLU A 197 17.36 2.80 -12.73
CA GLU A 197 16.09 2.95 -13.43
C GLU A 197 16.08 2.15 -14.75
N ALA A 198 17.13 2.26 -15.57
CA ALA A 198 17.19 1.53 -16.84
C ALA A 198 17.32 0.02 -16.66
N GLU A 199 18.06 -0.43 -15.65
CA GLU A 199 18.17 -1.87 -15.34
C GLU A 199 16.84 -2.43 -14.85
N LEU A 200 16.15 -1.72 -13.93
CA LEU A 200 14.83 -2.13 -13.45
C LEU A 200 13.79 -2.15 -14.57
N LYS A 201 13.81 -1.16 -15.47
CA LYS A 201 12.93 -1.13 -16.65
C LYS A 201 13.16 -2.32 -17.58
N LYS A 202 14.42 -2.71 -17.76
CA LYS A 202 14.76 -3.90 -18.54
C LYS A 202 14.30 -5.18 -17.84
N GLN A 203 14.57 -5.32 -16.55
CA GLN A 203 14.15 -6.49 -15.76
C GLN A 203 12.64 -6.66 -15.74
N LEU A 204 11.89 -5.56 -15.58
CA LEU A 204 10.42 -5.56 -15.64
C LEU A 204 9.95 -6.08 -16.99
N ARG A 205 10.45 -5.51 -18.09
CA ARG A 205 10.10 -5.93 -19.45
C ARG A 205 10.43 -7.39 -19.73
N ASP A 206 11.60 -7.86 -19.30
CA ASP A 206 12.04 -9.24 -19.52
C ASP A 206 11.17 -10.22 -18.71
N ALA A 207 10.82 -9.86 -17.47
CA ALA A 207 9.93 -10.66 -16.61
C ALA A 207 8.48 -10.68 -17.12
N GLU A 208 7.96 -9.57 -17.64
CA GLU A 208 6.64 -9.50 -18.30
C GLU A 208 6.62 -10.41 -19.53
N ALA A 209 7.65 -10.32 -20.38
CA ALA A 209 7.77 -11.15 -21.58
C ALA A 209 7.88 -12.66 -21.24
N GLU A 210 8.59 -13.01 -20.17
CA GLU A 210 8.68 -14.39 -19.70
C GLU A 210 7.32 -14.89 -19.17
N LEU A 211 6.59 -14.06 -18.43
CA LEU A 211 5.24 -14.39 -17.95
C LEU A 211 4.28 -14.58 -19.12
N ASP A 212 4.28 -13.68 -20.09
CA ASP A 212 3.46 -13.77 -21.30
C ASP A 212 3.78 -15.04 -22.09
N ALA A 213 5.07 -15.38 -22.26
CA ALA A 213 5.48 -16.60 -22.93
C ALA A 213 4.94 -17.85 -22.22
N LYS A 214 4.99 -17.88 -20.87
CA LYS A 214 4.40 -18.97 -20.07
C LYS A 214 2.88 -19.03 -20.23
N ALA A 215 2.20 -17.89 -20.20
CA ALA A 215 0.75 -17.80 -20.40
C ALA A 215 0.34 -18.32 -21.78
N TYR A 216 1.01 -17.85 -22.85
CA TYR A 216 0.77 -18.31 -24.21
C TYR A 216 1.05 -19.80 -24.40
N ALA A 217 2.09 -20.34 -23.76
CA ALA A 217 2.37 -21.78 -23.78
C ALA A 217 1.31 -22.62 -23.03
N ARG A 218 0.56 -22.01 -22.10
CA ARG A 218 -0.51 -22.67 -21.35
C ARG A 218 -1.85 -22.64 -22.09
N TYR A 219 -2.18 -21.59 -22.83
CA TYR A 219 -3.50 -21.46 -23.47
C TYR A 219 -3.91 -22.65 -24.34
N PRO A 220 -3.06 -23.21 -25.23
CA PRO A 220 -3.44 -24.37 -26.05
C PRO A 220 -3.67 -25.65 -25.24
N LYS A 221 -3.23 -25.69 -23.98
CA LYS A 221 -3.32 -26.85 -23.09
C LYS A 221 -4.55 -26.79 -22.18
N LEU A 222 -5.33 -25.70 -22.23
CA LEU A 222 -6.53 -25.56 -21.43
C LEU A 222 -7.66 -26.43 -22.01
N THR A 223 -8.30 -27.20 -21.14
CA THR A 223 -9.49 -27.98 -21.47
C THR A 223 -10.73 -27.09 -21.50
N GLY A 224 -11.80 -27.53 -22.17
CA GLY A 224 -13.06 -26.79 -22.20
C GLY A 224 -13.67 -26.55 -20.81
N ALA A 225 -13.43 -27.46 -19.85
CA ALA A 225 -13.85 -27.30 -18.46
C ALA A 225 -13.05 -26.19 -17.77
N GLU A 226 -11.71 -26.21 -17.88
CA GLU A 226 -10.84 -25.16 -17.33
C GLU A 226 -11.16 -23.79 -17.94
N ILE A 227 -11.43 -23.72 -19.25
CA ILE A 227 -11.81 -22.46 -19.92
C ILE A 227 -13.14 -21.93 -19.35
N LYS A 228 -14.12 -22.82 -19.12
CA LYS A 228 -15.40 -22.42 -18.55
C LYS A 228 -15.22 -21.83 -17.14
N THR A 229 -14.44 -22.49 -16.29
CA THR A 229 -14.14 -21.98 -14.95
C THR A 229 -13.43 -20.63 -15.02
N LEU A 230 -12.37 -20.49 -15.82
CA LEU A 230 -11.60 -19.24 -15.90
C LEU A 230 -12.42 -18.07 -16.47
N VAL A 231 -13.21 -18.30 -17.53
CA VAL A 231 -13.90 -17.21 -18.23
C VAL A 231 -15.26 -16.92 -17.62
N VAL A 232 -16.04 -17.96 -17.35
CA VAL A 232 -17.42 -17.79 -16.88
C VAL A 232 -17.44 -17.56 -15.39
N ASP A 233 -16.79 -18.43 -14.62
CA ASP A 233 -16.91 -18.40 -13.15
C ASP A 233 -15.99 -17.30 -12.57
N ASP A 234 -14.69 -17.38 -12.88
CA ASP A 234 -13.69 -16.54 -12.23
C ASP A 234 -13.62 -15.12 -12.82
N LYS A 235 -13.95 -14.94 -14.10
CA LYS A 235 -13.92 -13.62 -14.74
C LYS A 235 -15.29 -12.97 -14.78
N TRP A 236 -16.26 -13.58 -15.46
CA TRP A 236 -17.53 -12.93 -15.74
C TRP A 236 -18.49 -12.94 -14.55
N LEU A 237 -18.70 -14.09 -13.90
CA LEU A 237 -19.57 -14.18 -12.74
C LEU A 237 -18.98 -13.42 -11.55
N ALA A 238 -17.67 -13.49 -11.32
CA ALA A 238 -17.02 -12.68 -10.31
C ALA A 238 -17.20 -11.17 -10.55
N ALA A 239 -16.97 -10.68 -11.79
CA ALA A 239 -17.17 -9.27 -12.12
C ALA A 239 -18.63 -8.83 -12.00
N LEU A 240 -19.57 -9.66 -12.45
CA LEU A 240 -21.01 -9.41 -12.31
C LEU A 240 -21.44 -9.38 -10.85
N ALA A 241 -20.96 -10.33 -10.05
CA ALA A 241 -21.22 -10.36 -8.62
C ALA A 241 -20.69 -9.10 -7.93
N ALA A 242 -19.45 -8.71 -8.21
CA ALA A 242 -18.86 -7.48 -7.67
C ALA A 242 -19.66 -6.23 -8.08
N ALA A 243 -20.10 -6.14 -9.34
CA ALA A 243 -20.91 -5.02 -9.82
C ALA A 243 -22.29 -4.97 -9.15
N ILE A 244 -22.96 -6.12 -8.99
CA ILE A 244 -24.27 -6.19 -8.33
C ILE A 244 -24.16 -5.81 -6.85
N HIS A 245 -23.19 -6.36 -6.13
CA HIS A 245 -22.97 -6.01 -4.73
C HIS A 245 -22.58 -4.54 -4.57
N GLY A 246 -21.70 -4.02 -5.44
CA GLY A 246 -21.35 -2.59 -5.44
C GLY A 246 -22.56 -1.69 -5.67
N GLU A 247 -23.50 -2.08 -6.54
CA GLU A 247 -24.73 -1.33 -6.75
C GLU A 247 -25.69 -1.42 -5.56
N MET A 248 -25.78 -2.59 -4.92
CA MET A 248 -26.55 -2.75 -3.68
C MET A 248 -26.00 -1.86 -2.56
N ASP A 249 -24.69 -1.84 -2.37
CA ASP A 249 -24.02 -1.00 -1.38
C ASP A 249 -24.25 0.49 -1.69
N ARG A 250 -24.13 0.88 -2.96
CA ARG A 250 -24.39 2.26 -3.41
C ARG A 250 -25.82 2.69 -3.11
N ILE A 251 -26.81 1.85 -3.40
CA ILE A 251 -28.23 2.14 -3.10
C ILE A 251 -28.46 2.21 -1.58
N SER A 252 -27.89 1.27 -0.82
CA SER A 252 -28.00 1.24 0.64
C SER A 252 -27.42 2.50 1.29
N GLN A 253 -26.22 2.91 0.87
CA GLN A 253 -25.59 4.15 1.33
C GLN A 253 -26.41 5.38 0.93
N ALA A 254 -26.92 5.44 -0.29
CA ALA A 254 -27.76 6.56 -0.75
C ALA A 254 -29.06 6.66 0.05
N LEU A 255 -29.72 5.54 0.34
CA LEU A 255 -30.91 5.50 1.19
C LEU A 255 -30.58 5.93 2.63
N THR A 256 -29.48 5.44 3.17
CA THR A 256 -29.01 5.79 4.53
C THR A 256 -28.75 7.29 4.65
N GLN A 257 -28.07 7.89 3.68
CA GLN A 257 -27.89 9.35 3.61
C GLN A 257 -29.22 10.08 3.54
N ARG A 258 -30.15 9.64 2.68
CA ARG A 258 -31.48 10.25 2.54
C ARG A 258 -32.28 10.21 3.84
N VAL A 259 -32.25 9.09 4.56
CA VAL A 259 -32.93 8.93 5.86
C VAL A 259 -32.30 9.87 6.90
N ARG A 260 -30.97 9.98 6.91
CA ARG A 260 -30.26 10.90 7.80
C ARG A 260 -30.60 12.36 7.51
N GLU A 261 -30.57 12.76 6.24
CA GLU A 261 -30.98 14.11 5.80
C GLU A 261 -32.43 14.42 6.20
N LEU A 262 -33.34 13.46 6.03
CA LEU A 262 -34.73 13.60 6.47
C LEU A 262 -34.82 13.74 7.99
N ALA A 263 -34.13 12.89 8.75
CA ALA A 263 -34.11 12.96 10.21
C ALA A 263 -33.63 14.34 10.69
N GLU A 264 -32.48 14.81 10.21
CA GLU A 264 -31.92 16.14 10.54
C GLU A 264 -32.90 17.26 10.14
N ARG A 265 -33.53 17.16 8.97
CA ARG A 265 -34.48 18.16 8.48
C ARG A 265 -35.76 18.24 9.30
N TYR A 266 -36.25 17.11 9.84
CA TYR A 266 -37.48 17.07 10.64
C TYR A 266 -37.23 17.22 12.15
N GLU A 267 -36.00 17.01 12.62
CA GLU A 267 -35.61 17.09 14.03
C GLU A 267 -35.88 18.46 14.64
N THR A 268 -35.65 19.56 13.90
CA THR A 268 -35.83 20.92 14.44
C THR A 268 -37.22 21.52 14.17
N PRO A 269 -37.81 21.43 12.96
CA PRO A 269 -39.09 22.07 12.66
C PRO A 269 -40.28 21.38 13.32
N MET A 270 -40.24 20.05 13.51
CA MET A 270 -41.39 19.29 13.99
C MET A 270 -41.70 19.58 15.47
N PRO A 271 -40.71 19.61 16.40
CA PRO A 271 -40.95 20.07 17.78
C PRO A 271 -41.46 21.52 17.84
N GLN A 272 -40.96 22.41 16.98
CA GLN A 272 -41.44 23.79 16.92
C GLN A 272 -42.90 23.88 16.47
N GLN A 273 -43.30 23.10 15.47
CA GLN A 273 -44.69 23.05 15.04
C GLN A 273 -45.62 22.41 16.08
N VAL A 274 -45.18 21.34 16.75
CA VAL A 274 -45.93 20.74 17.87
C VAL A 274 -46.15 21.76 18.99
N ASN A 275 -45.11 22.48 19.39
CA ASN A 275 -45.21 23.55 20.39
C ASN A 275 -46.17 24.66 19.93
N ARG A 276 -46.09 25.06 18.66
CA ARG A 276 -46.97 26.11 18.11
C ARG A 276 -48.43 25.68 18.06
N VAL A 277 -48.70 24.43 17.70
CA VAL A 277 -50.06 23.86 17.71
C VAL A 277 -50.59 23.81 19.14
N ALA A 278 -49.81 23.32 20.10
CA ALA A 278 -50.21 23.29 21.52
C ALA A 278 -50.52 24.70 22.06
N GLU A 279 -49.70 25.69 21.68
CA GLU A 279 -49.91 27.09 22.07
C GLU A 279 -51.20 27.68 21.46
N LEU A 280 -51.45 27.42 20.18
CA LEU A 280 -52.68 27.85 19.50
C LEU A 280 -53.92 27.13 20.05
N GLU A 281 -53.83 25.83 20.30
CA GLU A 281 -54.89 25.03 20.90
C GLU A 281 -55.25 25.56 22.30
N ALA A 282 -54.25 25.84 23.14
CA ALA A 282 -54.46 26.45 24.46
C ALA A 282 -55.17 27.81 24.35
N ARG A 283 -54.80 28.65 23.37
CA ARG A 283 -55.48 29.92 23.12
C ARG A 283 -56.93 29.73 22.67
N VAL A 284 -57.19 28.81 21.74
CA VAL A 284 -58.55 28.52 21.27
C VAL A 284 -59.41 27.99 22.42
N ASN A 285 -58.90 27.04 23.21
CA ASN A 285 -59.61 26.51 24.37
C ASN A 285 -59.92 27.60 25.40
N ALA A 286 -58.98 28.52 25.67
CA ALA A 286 -59.23 29.67 26.54
C ALA A 286 -60.30 30.62 25.99
N HIS A 287 -60.34 30.83 24.66
CA HIS A 287 -61.41 31.61 24.02
C HIS A 287 -62.76 30.91 24.08
N LEU A 288 -62.82 29.61 23.83
CA LEU A 288 -64.04 28.80 23.93
C LEU A 288 -64.62 28.79 25.35
N ALA A 289 -63.75 28.69 26.37
CA ALA A 289 -64.15 28.81 27.77
C ALA A 289 -64.74 30.19 28.08
N LYS A 290 -64.11 31.28 27.61
CA LYS A 290 -64.65 32.65 27.77
C LYS A 290 -65.99 32.86 27.07
N MET A 291 -66.24 32.15 25.98
CA MET A 291 -67.51 32.20 25.24
C MET A 291 -68.59 31.26 25.79
N GLY A 292 -68.29 30.48 26.85
CA GLY A 292 -69.24 29.58 27.49
C GLY A 292 -69.48 28.25 26.76
N PHE A 293 -68.61 27.90 25.79
CA PHE A 293 -68.73 26.67 24.99
C PHE A 293 -67.90 25.50 25.51
N ALA A 294 -66.97 25.73 26.44
CA ALA A 294 -66.19 24.67 27.09
C ALA A 294 -66.45 24.69 28.61
N ARG A 295 -66.81 23.52 29.18
CA ARG A 295 -66.90 23.29 30.63
C ARG A 295 -65.53 22.92 31.19
#